data_AF-A0A529VJD5-F1
#
_entry.id   AF-A0A529VJD5-F1
#
_cell.length_a   1.000
_cell.length_b   1.000
_cell.length_c   1.000
_cell.angle_alpha   90.00
_cell.angle_beta   90.00
_cell.angle_gamma   90.00
#
_symmetry.space_group_name_H-M   'P 1'
#
loop_
_entity.id
_entity.type
_entity.pdbx_description
1 polymer ?
#
loop_
_entity_poly.entity_id
_entity_poly.type
_entity_poly.pdbx_seq_one_letter_code
_entity_poly.pdbx_strand_id
1 'polypeptide(L)' 'AATRIMLHVHNHGVGECGVYTFEVAETKVSQVMDFARQNQHPLQCVMEKK' A
#
# COMPACT_ATOMS: atom_id res chain seq x y z
N ALA A 1 12.02 -5.26 5.99
CA ALA A 1 12.30 -3.84 6.27
C ALA A 1 11.64 -2.97 5.20
N ALA A 2 11.12 -1.79 5.57
CA ALA A 2 10.36 -0.91 4.69
C ALA A 2 11.13 -0.50 3.42
N THR A 3 12.43 -0.20 3.54
CA THR A 3 13.29 0.19 2.42
C THR A 3 13.29 -0.83 1.28
N ARG A 4 13.23 -2.13 1.60
CA ARG A 4 13.22 -3.18 0.58
C ARG A 4 11.93 -3.16 -0.26
N ILE A 5 10.78 -2.99 0.39
CA ILE A 5 9.48 -2.92 -0.29
C ILE A 5 9.40 -1.63 -1.11
N MET A 6 9.83 -0.50 -0.54
CA MET A 6 9.87 0.78 -1.24
C MET A 6 10.73 0.71 -2.51
N LEU A 7 11.95 0.16 -2.41
CA LEU A 7 12.82 -0.01 -3.58
C LEU A 7 12.23 -1.01 -4.60
N HIS A 8 11.49 -2.02 -4.15
CA HIS A 8 10.79 -2.93 -5.06
C HIS A 8 9.74 -2.18 -5.87
N VAL A 9 8.87 -1.39 -5.22
CA VAL A 9 7.86 -0.54 -5.88
C VAL A 9 8.52 0.42 -6.85
N HIS A 10 9.61 1.07 -6.45
CA HIS A 10 10.33 2.02 -7.31
C HIS A 10 10.83 1.39 -8.61
N ASN A 11 11.40 0.18 -8.52
CA ASN A 11 12.01 -0.49 -9.69
C ASN A 11 11.03 -1.35 -10.50
N HIS A 12 9.91 -1.80 -9.91
CA HIS A 12 8.99 -2.76 -10.54
C HIS A 12 7.54 -2.24 -10.64
N GLY A 13 7.27 -1.02 -10.21
CA GLY A 13 5.95 -0.37 -10.26
C GLY A 13 4.98 -0.80 -9.15
N VAL A 14 5.16 -1.96 -8.53
CA VAL A 14 4.29 -2.50 -7.47
C VAL A 14 5.09 -3.28 -6.42
N GLY A 15 4.51 -3.46 -5.24
CA GLY A 15 5.11 -4.26 -4.17
C GLY A 15 4.07 -4.68 -3.12
N GLU A 16 4.14 -5.94 -2.68
CA GLU A 16 3.29 -6.46 -1.61
C GLU A 16 3.76 -5.92 -0.25
N CYS A 17 2.88 -5.20 0.44
CA CYS A 17 3.16 -4.66 1.78
C CYS A 17 2.75 -5.61 2.91
N GLY A 18 1.88 -6.59 2.64
CA GLY A 18 1.48 -7.65 3.57
C GLY A 18 0.21 -8.39 3.13
N VAL A 19 -0.07 -9.51 3.80
CA VAL A 19 -1.29 -10.31 3.63
C VAL A 19 -2.11 -10.25 4.92
N TYR A 20 -3.40 -9.98 4.79
CA TYR A 20 -4.32 -9.77 5.91
C TYR A 20 -5.67 -10.44 5.63
N THR A 21 -6.52 -10.55 6.65
CA THR A 21 -7.95 -10.81 6.44
C THR A 21 -8.60 -9.64 5.70
N PHE A 22 -9.74 -9.88 5.06
CA PHE A 22 -10.42 -8.90 4.22
C PHE A 22 -10.64 -7.56 4.92
N GLU A 23 -11.27 -7.56 6.11
CA GLU A 23 -11.59 -6.33 6.86
C GLU A 23 -10.33 -5.53 7.25
N VAL A 24 -9.25 -6.23 7.59
CA VAL A 24 -7.98 -5.59 7.94
C VAL A 24 -7.28 -5.01 6.70
N ALA A 25 -7.33 -5.71 5.57
CA ALA A 25 -6.80 -5.21 4.30
C ALA A 25 -7.55 -3.95 3.84
N GLU A 26 -8.89 -3.99 3.87
CA GLU A 26 -9.75 -2.85 3.52
C GLU A 26 -9.45 -1.62 4.37
N THR A 27 -9.37 -1.79 5.69
CA THR A 27 -9.04 -0.71 6.64
C THR A 27 -7.66 -0.11 6.34
N LYS A 28 -6.65 -0.96 6.09
CA LYS A 28 -5.28 -0.50 5.80
C LYS A 28 -5.19 0.26 4.47
N VAL A 29 -5.91 -0.20 3.43
CA VAL A 29 -5.98 0.51 2.16
C VAL A 29 -6.55 1.91 2.37
N SER A 30 -7.69 2.05 3.06
CA SER A 30 -8.28 3.37 3.35
C SER A 30 -7.30 4.29 4.08
N GLN A 31 -6.68 3.81 5.16
CA GLN A 31 -5.73 4.60 5.95
C GLN A 31 -4.55 5.11 5.13
N VAL A 32 -3.95 4.27 4.28
CA VAL A 32 -2.81 4.67 3.44
C VAL A 32 -3.24 5.69 2.38
N MET A 33 -4.40 5.47 1.75
CA MET A 33 -4.92 6.37 0.72
C MET A 33 -5.30 7.74 1.29
N ASP A 34 -5.92 7.77 2.48
CA ASP A 34 -6.27 9.02 3.17
C ASP A 34 -5.01 9.79 3.57
N PHE A 35 -4.02 9.09 4.14
CA PHE A 35 -2.76 9.72 4.53
C PHE A 35 -2.00 10.30 3.32
N ALA A 36 -1.94 9.57 2.20
CA ALA A 36 -1.31 10.05 0.98
C ALA A 36 -2.01 11.30 0.44
N ARG A 37 -3.34 11.31 0.42
CA ARG A 37 -4.14 12.45 -0.04
C ARG A 37 -3.95 13.68 0.85
N GLN A 38 -3.98 13.51 2.17
CA GLN A 38 -3.76 14.59 3.13
C GLN A 38 -2.40 15.26 2.95
N ASN A 39 -1.39 14.50 2.51
CA ASN A 39 -0.04 14.99 2.24
C ASN A 39 0.21 15.32 0.75
N GLN A 40 -0.85 15.42 -0.07
CA GLN A 40 -0.77 15.81 -1.47
C GLN A 40 0.13 14.88 -2.32
N HIS A 41 0.14 13.59 -1.99
CA HIS A 41 0.92 12.58 -2.70
C HIS A 41 0.02 11.69 -3.57
N PRO A 42 0.44 11.34 -4.80
CA PRO A 42 -0.36 10.55 -5.74
C PRO A 42 -0.29 9.02 -5.47
N LEU A 43 0.19 8.60 -4.30
CA LEU A 43 0.38 7.18 -3.97
C LEU A 43 -0.93 6.39 -4.12
N GLN A 44 -0.85 5.22 -4.74
CA GLN A 44 -1.95 4.27 -4.85
C GLN A 44 -1.67 3.05 -3.98
N CYS A 45 -2.68 2.59 -3.26
CA CYS A 45 -2.70 1.37 -2.47
C CYS A 45 -3.98 0.61 -2.79
N VAL A 46 -3.85 -0.70 -3.06
CA VAL A 46 -4.96 -1.58 -3.43
C VAL A 46 -4.89 -2.87 -2.62
N MET A 47 -6.01 -3.58 -2.52
CA MET A 47 -6.07 -4.94 -2.01
C MET A 47 -6.44 -5.90 -3.15
N GLU A 48 -5.83 -7.07 -3.15
CA GLU A 48 -6.09 -8.14 -4.13
C GLU A 48 -6.35 -9.45 -3.38
N LYS A 49 -7.29 -10.25 -3.89
CA LYS A 49 -7.56 -11.57 -3.34
C LYS A 49 -6.40 -12.51 -3.70
N LYS A 50 -5.89 -13.24 -2.70
CA LYS A 50 -4.98 -14.37 -2.91
C LYS A 50 -5.73 -15.68 -3.12
#